data_AF-A0A511FFZ7-F1
#
_entry.id   AF-A0A511FFZ7-F1
#
_cell.length_a   1.000
_cell.length_b   1.000
_cell.length_c   1.000
_cell.angle_alpha   90.00
_cell.angle_beta   90.00
_cell.angle_gamma   90.00
#
_symmetry.space_group_name_H-M   'P 1'
#
loop_
_entity.id
_entity.type
_entity.pdbx_description
1 polymer ?
#
loop_
_entity_poly.entity_id
_entity_poly.type
_entity_poly.pdbx_seq_one_letter_code
_entity_poly.pdbx_strand_id
1 'polypeptide(L)'
;MTKTVEQQEGRPARNVYAITESGRRLLRDLVSSLPRELASDDEEFLLRVSFFDDLNVPARLGVLATRREVVEQALAQVRGLLAEPPSGGTPGPARTWRRRAQEQLVDRLTQELRWLDELRTEAARP
;
A
#
# COMPACT_ATOMS: atom_id res chain seq x y z
N MET A 1 -24.57 -11.88 0.52
CA MET A 1 -24.04 -13.27 0.48
C MET A 1 -25.20 -14.24 0.25
N THR A 2 -24.96 -15.35 -0.43
CA THR A 2 -25.88 -16.49 -0.50
C THR A 2 -25.37 -17.60 0.41
N LYS A 3 -26.29 -18.44 0.90
CA LYS A 3 -25.97 -19.62 1.72
C LYS A 3 -26.57 -20.85 1.05
N THR A 4 -25.73 -21.85 0.78
CA THR A 4 -26.16 -23.18 0.31
C THR A 4 -25.74 -24.23 1.32
N VAL A 5 -26.55 -25.28 1.44
CA VAL A 5 -26.26 -26.43 2.30
C VAL A 5 -25.87 -27.60 1.40
N GLU A 6 -24.64 -28.07 1.52
CA GLU A 6 -24.12 -29.22 0.78
C GLU A 6 -24.18 -30.47 1.66
N GLN A 7 -24.93 -31.48 1.21
CA GLN A 7 -24.93 -32.80 1.84
C GLN A 7 -23.60 -33.50 1.54
N GLN A 8 -23.08 -34.22 2.53
CA GLN A 8 -21.83 -34.98 2.39
C GLN A 8 -22.06 -36.41 2.85
N GLU A 9 -21.62 -37.40 2.08
CA GLU A 9 -21.79 -38.79 2.44
C GLU A 9 -20.90 -39.14 3.65
N GLY A 10 -21.51 -39.68 4.70
CA GLY A 10 -20.81 -40.03 5.95
C GLY A 10 -20.30 -38.83 6.78
N ARG A 11 -20.70 -37.60 6.46
CA ARG A 11 -20.31 -36.38 7.20
C ARG A 11 -21.49 -35.41 7.40
N PRO A 12 -21.46 -34.54 8.42
CA PRO A 12 -22.48 -33.50 8.58
C PRO A 12 -22.56 -32.57 7.36
N ALA A 13 -23.75 -32.05 7.07
CA ALA A 13 -23.96 -31.10 5.98
C ALA A 13 -23.12 -29.82 6.18
N ARG A 14 -22.54 -29.32 5.08
CA ARG A 14 -21.68 -28.13 5.08
C ARG A 14 -22.47 -26.90 4.64
N ASN A 15 -22.36 -25.81 5.40
CA ASN A 15 -22.82 -24.50 4.95
C ASN A 15 -21.74 -23.85 4.07
N VAL A 16 -22.10 -23.48 2.85
CA VAL A 16 -21.25 -22.75 1.91
C VAL A 16 -21.81 -21.35 1.72
N TYR A 17 -20.94 -20.34 1.86
CA TYR A 17 -21.27 -18.94 1.68
C TYR A 17 -20.59 -18.41 0.42
N ALA A 18 -21.36 -17.79 -0.47
CA ALA A 18 -20.83 -17.14 -1.66
C ALA A 18 -21.14 -15.65 -1.66
N ILE A 19 -20.18 -14.85 -2.14
CA ILE A 19 -20.38 -13.41 -2.33
C ILE A 19 -21.42 -13.18 -3.44
N THR A 20 -22.36 -12.27 -3.20
CA THR A 20 -23.36 -11.86 -4.20
C THR A 20 -22.76 -10.86 -5.17
N GLU A 21 -23.40 -10.63 -6.31
CA GLU A 21 -22.97 -9.57 -7.23
C GLU A 21 -23.00 -8.19 -6.58
N SER A 22 -23.99 -7.92 -5.73
CA SER A 22 -24.01 -6.71 -4.89
C SER A 22 -22.83 -6.63 -3.93
N GLY A 23 -22.39 -7.76 -3.38
CA GLY A 23 -21.21 -7.81 -2.52
C GLY A 23 -19.91 -7.60 -3.29
N ARG A 24 -19.82 -8.10 -4.53
CA ARG A 24 -18.67 -7.85 -5.42
C ARG A 24 -18.58 -6.38 -5.81
N ARG A 25 -19.71 -5.74 -6.12
CA ARG A 25 -19.75 -4.28 -6.34
C ARG A 25 -19.26 -3.51 -5.13
N LEU A 26 -19.79 -3.81 -3.94
CA LEU A 26 -19.34 -3.16 -2.71
C LEU A 26 -17.84 -3.34 -2.45
N LEU A 27 -17.32 -4.56 -2.68
CA LEU A 27 -15.88 -4.82 -2.55
C LEU A 27 -15.07 -3.94 -3.51
N ARG A 28 -15.46 -3.89 -4.80
CA ARG A 28 -14.81 -3.01 -5.80
C ARG A 28 -14.86 -1.55 -5.37
N ASP A 29 -15.99 -1.07 -4.86
CA ASP A 29 -16.13 0.30 -4.39
C ASP A 29 -15.15 0.59 -3.23
N LEU A 30 -15.02 -0.33 -2.27
CA LEU A 30 -14.11 -0.20 -1.13
C LEU A 30 -12.62 -0.15 -1.53
N VAL A 31 -12.23 -0.91 -2.56
CA VAL A 31 -10.83 -0.95 -3.03
C VAL A 31 -10.52 0.06 -4.14
N SER A 32 -11.54 0.74 -4.69
CA SER A 32 -11.40 1.69 -5.80
C SER A 32 -10.69 3.01 -5.45
N SER A 33 -10.50 3.28 -4.16
CA SER A 33 -9.81 4.47 -3.67
C SER A 33 -8.99 4.14 -2.44
N LEU A 34 -7.91 4.88 -2.24
CA LEU A 34 -7.07 4.82 -1.04
C LEU A 34 -7.26 6.12 -0.25
N PRO A 35 -7.94 6.08 0.91
CA PRO A 35 -7.99 7.23 1.82
C PRO A 35 -6.58 7.63 2.25
N ARG A 36 -6.33 8.94 2.36
CA ARG A 36 -4.99 9.47 2.66
C ARG A 36 -4.48 9.01 4.02
N GLU A 37 -5.37 8.82 4.97
CA GLU A 37 -5.07 8.36 6.34
C GLU A 37 -4.53 6.92 6.36
N LEU A 38 -4.93 6.10 5.40
CA LEU A 38 -4.48 4.72 5.22
C LEU A 38 -3.30 4.61 4.24
N ALA A 39 -2.95 5.69 3.54
CA ALA A 39 -1.96 5.63 2.48
C ALA A 39 -0.52 5.41 2.96
N SER A 40 -0.25 5.58 4.27
CA SER A 40 1.02 5.19 4.89
C SER A 40 1.09 3.71 5.27
N ASP A 41 -0.04 3.01 5.26
CA ASP A 41 -0.13 1.58 5.61
C ASP A 41 0.17 0.71 4.37
N ASP A 42 1.21 -0.11 4.48
CA ASP A 42 1.67 -0.98 3.40
C ASP A 42 0.62 -2.07 3.06
N GLU A 43 -0.09 -2.60 4.06
CA GLU A 43 -1.08 -3.66 3.85
C GLU A 43 -2.32 -3.09 3.14
N GLU A 44 -2.79 -1.92 3.53
CA GLU A 44 -3.92 -1.24 2.86
C GLU A 44 -3.58 -0.87 1.41
N PHE A 45 -2.35 -0.42 1.15
CA PHE A 45 -1.90 -0.15 -0.21
C PHE A 45 -1.82 -1.42 -1.06
N LEU A 46 -1.11 -2.45 -0.57
CA LEU A 46 -0.91 -3.71 -1.29
C LEU A 46 -2.23 -4.46 -1.52
N LEU A 47 -3.15 -4.41 -0.56
CA LEU A 47 -4.50 -4.95 -0.71
C LEU A 47 -5.17 -4.38 -1.95
N ARG A 48 -5.15 -3.05 -2.15
CA ARG A 48 -5.78 -2.41 -3.32
C ARG A 48 -5.07 -2.75 -4.61
N VAL A 49 -3.74 -2.77 -4.61
CA VAL A 49 -2.94 -3.20 -5.77
C VAL A 49 -3.32 -4.61 -6.21
N SER A 50 -3.59 -5.53 -5.27
CA SER A 50 -3.99 -6.90 -5.59
C SER A 50 -5.36 -7.02 -6.29
N PHE A 51 -6.17 -5.96 -6.29
CA PHE A 51 -7.45 -5.88 -7.01
C PHE A 51 -7.39 -5.04 -8.29
N PHE A 52 -6.21 -4.62 -8.77
CA PHE A 52 -6.13 -3.76 -9.96
C PHE A 52 -6.80 -4.37 -11.19
N ASP A 53 -6.72 -5.67 -11.40
CA ASP A 53 -7.41 -6.35 -12.51
C ASP A 53 -8.94 -6.13 -12.51
N ASP A 54 -9.54 -5.94 -11.33
CA ASP A 54 -10.98 -5.71 -11.15
C ASP A 54 -11.37 -4.20 -11.17
N LEU A 55 -10.39 -3.30 -11.24
CA LEU A 55 -10.58 -1.85 -11.21
C LEU A 55 -10.38 -1.22 -12.58
N ASN A 56 -11.05 -0.09 -12.83
CA ASN A 56 -10.79 0.70 -14.03
C ASN A 56 -9.47 1.50 -13.89
N VAL A 57 -8.87 1.88 -15.02
CA VAL A 57 -7.59 2.61 -15.07
C VAL A 57 -7.60 3.87 -14.17
N PRO A 58 -8.63 4.74 -14.18
CA PRO A 58 -8.66 5.90 -13.29
C PRO A 58 -8.55 5.55 -11.80
N ALA A 59 -9.24 4.52 -11.33
CA ALA A 59 -9.18 4.07 -9.94
C ALA A 59 -7.78 3.57 -9.56
N ARG A 60 -7.17 2.74 -10.42
CA ARG A 60 -5.79 2.24 -10.23
C ARG A 60 -4.81 3.41 -10.08
N LEU A 61 -4.87 4.37 -11.01
CA LEU A 61 -4.00 5.55 -11.00
C LEU A 61 -4.24 6.45 -9.77
N GLY A 62 -5.48 6.58 -9.31
CA GLY A 62 -5.82 7.31 -8.09
C GLY A 62 -5.16 6.71 -6.84
N VAL A 63 -5.23 5.38 -6.68
CA VAL A 63 -4.58 4.66 -5.57
C VAL A 63 -3.07 4.88 -5.57
N LEU A 64 -2.42 4.75 -6.74
CA LEU A 64 -0.97 4.96 -6.89
C LEU A 64 -0.57 6.42 -6.60
N ALA A 65 -1.36 7.39 -7.05
CA ALA A 65 -1.10 8.81 -6.82
C ALA A 65 -1.13 9.13 -5.31
N THR A 66 -2.16 8.67 -4.59
CA THR A 66 -2.25 8.90 -3.14
C THR A 66 -1.06 8.29 -2.39
N ARG A 67 -0.64 7.06 -2.73
CA ARG A 67 0.54 6.44 -2.11
C ARG A 67 1.80 7.25 -2.40
N ARG A 68 1.98 7.67 -3.65
CA ARG A 68 3.14 8.47 -4.05
C ARG A 68 3.28 9.75 -3.21
N GLU A 69 2.19 10.49 -3.03
CA GLU A 69 2.21 11.73 -2.24
C GLU A 69 2.72 11.51 -0.81
N VAL A 70 2.30 10.42 -0.17
CA VAL A 70 2.74 10.06 1.19
C VAL A 70 4.22 9.67 1.21
N VAL A 71 4.67 8.86 0.24
CA VAL A 71 6.07 8.42 0.15
C VAL A 71 7.00 9.61 -0.13
N GLU A 72 6.60 10.53 -1.02
CA GLU A 72 7.34 11.76 -1.31
C GLU A 72 7.42 12.67 -0.09
N GLN A 73 6.32 12.83 0.66
CA GLN A 73 6.29 13.59 1.91
C GLN A 73 7.22 12.97 2.97
N ALA A 74 7.18 11.66 3.15
CA ALA A 74 8.07 10.95 4.08
C ALA A 74 9.55 11.10 3.67
N LEU A 75 9.85 10.97 2.37
CA LEU A 75 11.20 11.12 1.85
C LEU A 75 11.74 12.53 2.07
N ALA A 76 10.91 13.55 1.82
CA ALA A 76 11.28 14.94 2.05
C ALA A 76 11.59 15.20 3.54
N GLN A 77 10.77 14.66 4.46
CA GLN A 77 11.00 14.78 5.90
C GLN A 77 12.33 14.16 6.32
N VAL A 78 12.61 12.92 5.91
CA VAL A 78 13.86 12.23 6.28
C VAL A 78 15.09 12.91 5.71
N ARG A 79 15.01 13.41 4.47
CA ARG A 79 16.09 14.21 3.85
C ARG A 79 16.33 15.52 4.59
N GLY A 80 15.29 16.18 5.06
CA GLY A 80 15.40 17.36 5.92
C GLY A 80 16.21 17.07 7.19
N LEU A 81 15.89 15.97 7.89
CA LEU A 81 16.59 15.56 9.11
C LEU A 81 18.06 15.17 8.86
N LEU A 82 18.41 14.68 7.67
CA LEU A 82 19.80 14.37 7.31
C LEU A 82 20.62 15.62 6.95
N ALA A 83 19.95 16.69 6.47
CA ALA A 83 20.59 17.95 6.13
C ALA A 83 20.89 18.83 7.36
N GLU A 84 20.25 18.57 8.48
CA GLU A 84 20.50 19.29 9.74
C GLU A 84 21.94 19.00 10.24
N PRO A 85 22.77 20.04 10.44
CA PRO A 85 24.11 19.85 10.97
C PRO A 85 24.04 19.28 12.39
N PRO A 86 24.98 18.43 12.82
CA PRO A 86 24.97 17.88 14.16
C PRO A 86 25.10 19.02 15.18
N SER A 87 24.04 19.24 15.95
CA SER A 87 24.05 20.17 17.09
C SER A 87 25.01 19.64 18.16
N GLY A 88 26.22 20.21 18.21
CA GLY A 88 27.19 20.04 19.30
C GLY A 88 28.14 18.84 19.21
N GLY A 89 29.44 19.16 19.06
CA GLY A 89 30.60 18.31 19.39
C GLY A 89 30.80 17.04 18.54
N THR A 90 31.95 16.37 18.76
CA THR A 90 32.35 15.14 18.07
C THR A 90 31.21 14.11 18.03
N PRO A 91 30.86 13.54 16.86
CA PRO A 91 29.78 12.57 16.77
C PRO A 91 30.07 11.31 17.59
N GLY A 92 29.26 11.04 18.63
CA GLY A 92 29.27 9.75 19.31
C GLY A 92 28.63 8.63 18.46
N PRO A 93 28.83 7.35 18.80
CA PRO A 93 28.35 6.20 18.02
C PRO A 93 26.83 6.18 17.78
N ALA A 94 26.02 6.73 18.70
CA ALA A 94 24.57 6.85 18.52
C ALA A 94 24.18 7.78 17.34
N ARG A 95 24.96 8.83 17.06
CA ARG A 95 24.77 9.69 15.88
C ARG A 95 25.11 8.94 14.58
N THR A 96 26.09 8.02 14.63
CA THR A 96 26.45 7.16 13.49
C THR A 96 25.35 6.16 13.14
N TRP A 97 24.74 5.52 14.15
CA TRP A 97 23.65 4.56 13.91
C TRP A 97 22.34 5.23 13.48
N ARG A 98 22.00 6.38 14.07
CA ARG A 98 20.83 7.17 13.62
C ARG A 98 20.94 7.55 12.16
N ARG A 99 22.09 8.10 11.76
CA ARG A 99 22.35 8.49 10.36
C ARG A 99 22.23 7.29 9.42
N ARG A 100 22.83 6.14 9.77
CA ARG A 100 22.69 4.90 8.97
C ARG A 100 21.24 4.45 8.82
N ALA A 101 20.43 4.54 9.88
CA ALA A 101 19.01 4.19 9.81
C ALA A 101 18.22 5.16 8.90
N GLN A 102 18.52 6.47 8.96
CA GLN A 102 17.92 7.47 8.09
C GLN A 102 18.32 7.29 6.62
N GLU A 103 19.59 7.00 6.35
CA GLU A 103 20.09 6.68 5.01
C GLU A 103 19.38 5.44 4.43
N GLN A 104 19.27 4.36 5.22
CA GLN A 104 18.51 3.17 4.82
C GLN A 104 17.04 3.48 4.53
N LEU A 105 16.42 4.37 5.31
CA LEU A 105 15.03 4.79 5.08
C LEU A 105 14.89 5.59 3.78
N VAL A 106 15.82 6.49 3.49
CA VAL A 106 15.88 7.21 2.19
C VAL A 106 15.99 6.23 1.03
N ASP A 107 16.84 5.21 1.14
CA ASP A 107 17.01 4.21 0.09
C ASP A 107 15.72 3.42 -0.15
N ARG A 108 15.05 2.98 0.93
CA ARG A 108 13.76 2.28 0.84
C ARG A 108 12.68 3.12 0.17
N LEU A 109 12.49 4.37 0.61
CA LEU A 109 11.48 5.27 0.05
C LEU A 109 11.79 5.61 -1.42
N THR A 110 13.07 5.77 -1.76
CA THR A 110 13.48 6.01 -3.16
C THR A 110 13.23 4.78 -4.04
N GLN A 111 13.50 3.58 -3.53
CA GLN A 111 13.18 2.33 -4.23
C GLN A 111 11.68 2.19 -4.44
N GLU A 112 10.88 2.51 -3.43
CA GLU A 112 9.43 2.46 -3.53
C GLU A 112 8.89 3.43 -4.60
N LEU A 113 9.38 4.66 -4.66
CA LEU A 113 8.97 5.61 -5.71
C LEU A 113 9.25 5.07 -7.12
N ARG A 114 10.38 4.38 -7.33
CA ARG A 114 10.69 3.74 -8.61
C ARG A 114 9.70 2.63 -8.93
N TRP A 115 9.39 1.79 -7.95
CA TRP A 115 8.39 0.75 -8.11
C TRP A 115 6.99 1.31 -8.39
N LEU A 116 6.62 2.44 -7.78
CA LEU A 116 5.37 3.15 -8.10
C LEU A 116 5.35 3.68 -9.54
N ASP A 117 6.48 4.12 -10.09
CA ASP A 117 6.59 4.53 -11.50
C ASP A 117 6.40 3.35 -12.46
N GLU A 118 6.97 2.19 -12.12
CA GLU A 118 6.77 0.93 -12.85
C GLU A 118 5.29 0.50 -12.81
N LEU A 119 4.71 0.43 -11.61
CA LEU A 119 3.29 0.09 -11.43
C LEU A 119 2.36 1.05 -12.17
N ARG A 120 2.66 2.35 -12.18
CA ARG A 120 1.83 3.34 -12.89
C ARG A 120 1.80 3.05 -14.39
N THR A 121 2.93 2.62 -14.95
CA THR A 121 3.06 2.28 -16.37
C THR A 121 2.23 1.04 -16.72
N GLU A 122 2.22 0.04 -15.84
CA GLU A 122 1.41 -1.17 -16.00
C GLU A 122 -0.08 -0.91 -15.78
N ALA A 123 -0.43 -0.18 -14.71
CA ALA A 123 -1.80 0.15 -14.33
C ALA A 123 -2.53 1.02 -15.36
N ALA A 124 -1.79 1.79 -16.17
CA ALA A 124 -2.33 2.61 -17.26
C ALA A 124 -2.78 1.78 -18.48
N ARG A 125 -2.44 0.49 -18.54
CA ARG A 125 -2.88 -0.39 -19.63
C ARG A 125 -4.36 -0.75 -19.45
N PRO A 126 -5.12 -0.83 -20.55
CA PRO A 126 -6.53 -1.19 -20.53
C PRO A 126 -6.77 -2.61 -20.00
#